data_AF-A0A1F7GX03-F1
#
_entry.id   AF-A0A1F7GX03-F1
#
_cell.length_a   1.000
_cell.length_b   1.000
_cell.length_c   1.000
_cell.angle_alpha   90.00
_cell.angle_beta   90.00
_cell.angle_gamma   90.00
#
_symmetry.space_group_name_H-M   'P 1'
#
loop_
_entity.id
_entity.type
_entity.pdbx_description
1 polymer ?
#
loop_
_entity_poly.entity_id
_entity_poly.type
_entity_poly.pdbx_seq_one_letter_code
_entity_poly.pdbx_strand_id
1 'polypeptide(L)'
;MEFIQKLIRRKDRSKPQDKINTLKELEVFKRLQVKFTGVGMGVRSGLNEDQLSVGDLVDILDLYLRAAESDTRGKCSTIARIVEVSFPVEQLTLVAEELKKLKDNSLKPSDLNRTYSLYSLPINLRRVTEEDLGELSHYPGGIMITELKDESYKPTGKYTLLLTNRQQADNENLTRIKQIFGEVGLPVK
;
A
#
# COMPACT_ATOMS: atom_id res chain seq x y z
N MET A 1 39.95 25.38 -8.99
CA MET A 1 38.62 25.28 -8.36
C MET A 1 37.67 24.31 -9.09
N GLU A 2 38.14 23.32 -9.87
CA GLU A 2 37.26 22.38 -10.60
C GLU A 2 37.12 20.99 -9.96
N PHE A 3 37.90 20.67 -8.93
CA PHE A 3 37.91 19.32 -8.34
C PHE A 3 36.75 19.03 -7.37
N ILE A 4 36.19 20.06 -6.72
CA ILE A 4 35.11 19.89 -5.73
C ILE A 4 33.75 19.66 -6.42
N GLN A 5 33.53 20.19 -7.63
CA GLN A 5 32.28 19.96 -8.37
C GLN A 5 32.15 18.52 -8.92
N LYS A 6 33.26 17.79 -9.06
CA LYS A 6 33.25 16.39 -9.52
C LYS A 6 32.86 15.40 -8.41
N LEU A 7 33.07 15.74 -7.14
CA LEU A 7 32.65 14.90 -6.00
C LEU A 7 31.16 15.04 -5.65
N ILE A 8 30.54 16.19 -5.95
CA ILE A 8 29.10 16.42 -5.73
C ILE A 8 28.23 15.76 -6.82
N ARG A 9 28.82 15.42 -7.98
CA ARG A 9 28.15 14.69 -9.07
C ARG A 9 28.16 13.16 -8.93
N ARG A 10 28.68 12.61 -7.82
CA ARG A 10 28.44 11.22 -7.39
C ARG A 10 27.23 11.12 -6.46
N LYS A 11 26.19 11.92 -6.69
CA LYS A 11 24.88 11.72 -6.05
C LYS A 11 24.27 10.43 -6.59
N ASP A 12 24.46 9.36 -5.83
CA ASP A 12 23.62 8.15 -5.72
C ASP A 12 22.80 7.79 -6.96
N ARG A 13 23.50 7.34 -8.00
CA ARG A 13 22.91 6.36 -8.93
C ARG A 13 23.14 4.97 -8.35
N SER A 14 22.51 4.67 -7.22
CA SER A 14 22.30 3.26 -6.86
C SER A 14 21.59 2.60 -8.04
N LYS A 15 22.08 1.44 -8.49
CA LYS A 15 21.46 0.77 -9.64
C LYS A 15 20.01 0.45 -9.25
N PRO A 16 19.06 0.41 -10.19
CA PRO A 16 17.65 0.07 -9.90
C PRO A 16 17.52 -1.22 -9.06
N GLN A 17 18.40 -2.18 -9.30
CA GLN A 17 18.50 -3.43 -8.54
C GLN A 17 18.88 -3.23 -7.07
N ASP A 18 19.77 -2.28 -6.77
CA ASP A 18 20.19 -1.97 -5.40
C ASP A 18 19.01 -1.38 -4.62
N LYS A 19 18.21 -0.52 -5.25
CA LYS A 19 17.00 0.06 -4.64
C LYS A 19 15.93 -1.00 -4.34
N ILE A 20 15.76 -1.96 -5.24
CA ILE A 20 14.82 -3.09 -5.04
C ILE A 20 15.28 -3.95 -3.85
N ASN A 21 16.58 -4.24 -3.74
CA ASN A 21 17.10 -5.01 -2.62
C ASN A 21 16.89 -4.28 -1.28
N THR A 22 17.08 -2.95 -1.23
CA THR A 22 16.77 -2.16 -0.03
C THR A 22 15.28 -2.26 0.36
N LEU A 23 14.36 -2.26 -0.61
CA LEU A 23 12.93 -2.42 -0.31
C LEU A 23 12.60 -3.80 0.28
N LYS A 24 13.32 -4.86 -0.12
CA LYS A 24 13.13 -6.22 0.41
C LYS A 24 13.59 -6.38 1.86
N GLU A 25 14.51 -5.54 2.30
CA GLU A 25 15.01 -5.57 3.67
C GLU A 25 14.00 -4.97 4.67
N LEU A 26 13.06 -4.15 4.18
CA LEU A 26 12.03 -3.52 5.00
C LEU A 26 11.12 -4.55 5.68
N GLU A 27 10.77 -4.28 6.93
CA GLU A 27 9.83 -5.14 7.66
C GLU A 27 8.45 -5.20 7.02
N VAL A 28 7.96 -4.09 6.44
CA VAL A 28 6.67 -4.04 5.73
C VAL A 28 6.65 -5.03 4.55
N PHE A 29 7.76 -5.14 3.82
CA PHE A 29 7.90 -6.08 2.72
C PHE A 29 7.82 -7.52 3.24
N LYS A 30 8.59 -7.83 4.29
CA LYS A 30 8.63 -9.18 4.88
C LYS A 30 7.27 -9.61 5.41
N ARG A 31 6.52 -8.71 6.08
CA ARG A 31 5.16 -9.00 6.58
C ARG A 31 4.18 -9.31 5.44
N LEU A 32 4.15 -8.46 4.42
CA LEU A 32 3.30 -8.67 3.24
C LEU A 32 3.67 -9.97 2.52
N GLN A 33 4.97 -10.23 2.33
CA GLN A 33 5.45 -11.44 1.68
C GLN A 33 5.03 -12.69 2.47
N VAL A 34 5.25 -12.73 3.78
CA VAL A 34 4.82 -13.87 4.63
C VAL A 34 3.32 -14.11 4.50
N LYS A 35 2.50 -13.05 4.48
CA LYS A 35 1.05 -13.17 4.38
C LYS A 35 0.60 -13.68 3.01
N PHE A 36 1.03 -13.05 1.92
CA PHE A 36 0.46 -13.31 0.59
C PHE A 36 1.19 -14.37 -0.22
N THR A 37 2.40 -14.79 0.21
CA THR A 37 3.12 -15.94 -0.35
C THR A 37 3.10 -17.17 0.55
N GLY A 38 2.65 -17.02 1.81
CA GLY A 38 2.44 -18.12 2.73
C GLY A 38 1.45 -19.15 2.19
N VAL A 39 1.73 -20.42 2.51
CA VAL A 39 1.06 -21.65 2.07
C VAL A 39 -0.40 -21.46 1.62
N GLY A 40 -0.62 -21.35 0.30
CA GLY A 40 -1.91 -21.62 -0.34
C GLY A 40 -2.88 -20.46 -0.53
N MET A 41 -2.54 -19.20 -0.24
CA MET A 41 -3.55 -18.12 -0.32
C MET A 41 -4.04 -17.74 -1.73
N GLY A 42 -3.48 -18.26 -2.83
CA GLY A 42 -4.06 -18.12 -4.19
C GLY A 42 -4.31 -16.67 -4.68
N VAL A 43 -3.75 -15.67 -4.00
CA VAL A 43 -4.14 -14.25 -4.10
C VAL A 43 -3.84 -13.62 -5.46
N ARG A 44 -3.00 -14.27 -6.27
CA ARG A 44 -2.66 -13.80 -7.62
C ARG A 44 -3.86 -13.72 -8.55
N SER A 45 -4.91 -14.53 -8.32
CA SER A 45 -6.18 -14.41 -9.06
C SER A 45 -7.10 -13.31 -8.53
N GLY A 46 -6.70 -12.61 -7.46
CA GLY A 46 -7.50 -11.61 -6.76
C GLY A 46 -7.68 -11.92 -5.28
N LEU A 47 -7.96 -10.87 -4.52
CA LEU A 47 -8.28 -10.88 -3.09
C LEU A 47 -9.77 -11.18 -2.88
N ASN A 48 -10.11 -11.97 -1.87
CA ASN A 48 -11.48 -12.06 -1.36
C ASN A 48 -11.84 -10.80 -0.57
N GLU A 49 -13.14 -10.63 -0.30
CA GLU A 49 -13.73 -9.47 0.39
C GLU A 49 -13.09 -9.13 1.74
N ASP A 50 -12.50 -10.09 2.46
CA ASP A 50 -12.02 -9.97 3.85
C ASP A 50 -10.51 -10.25 4.02
N GLN A 51 -9.77 -10.42 2.91
CA GLN A 51 -8.37 -10.85 2.96
C GLN A 51 -7.37 -9.76 3.35
N LEU A 52 -7.78 -8.49 3.31
CA LEU A 52 -6.96 -7.37 3.77
C LEU A 52 -7.40 -6.93 5.17
N SER A 53 -6.44 -6.73 6.06
CA SER A 53 -6.63 -6.06 7.33
C SER A 53 -6.23 -4.58 7.26
N VAL A 54 -6.59 -3.80 8.29
CA VAL A 54 -6.11 -2.42 8.45
C VAL A 54 -4.57 -2.36 8.42
N GLY A 55 -3.91 -3.34 9.06
CA GLY A 55 -2.47 -3.49 9.05
C GLY A 55 -1.91 -3.62 7.63
N ASP A 56 -2.53 -4.45 6.80
CA ASP A 56 -2.10 -4.63 5.41
C ASP A 56 -2.26 -3.35 4.60
N LEU A 57 -3.35 -2.61 4.78
CA LEU A 57 -3.55 -1.34 4.06
C LEU A 57 -2.42 -0.36 4.34
N VAL A 58 -1.98 -0.29 5.60
CA VAL A 58 -0.86 0.56 5.99
C VAL A 58 0.47 0.03 5.43
N ASP A 59 0.69 -1.29 5.44
CA ASP A 59 1.94 -1.88 4.91
C ASP A 59 2.01 -1.72 3.37
N ILE A 60 0.88 -1.89 2.67
CA ILE A 60 0.72 -1.64 1.23
C ILE A 60 1.03 -0.18 0.90
N LEU A 61 0.45 0.75 1.67
CA LEU A 61 0.68 2.17 1.46
C LEU A 61 2.14 2.56 1.74
N ASP A 62 2.75 2.10 2.84
CA ASP A 62 4.15 2.40 3.16
C ASP A 62 5.10 1.83 2.09
N LEU A 63 4.89 0.58 1.67
CA LEU A 63 5.68 -0.04 0.60
C LEU A 63 5.55 0.73 -0.71
N TYR A 64 4.32 1.11 -1.09
CA TYR A 64 4.06 1.92 -2.28
C TYR A 64 4.81 3.26 -2.22
N LEU A 65 4.66 4.02 -1.13
CA LEU A 65 5.25 5.35 -1.00
C LEU A 65 6.78 5.29 -1.00
N ARG A 66 7.39 4.29 -0.36
CA ARG A 66 8.84 4.07 -0.40
C ARG A 66 9.32 3.68 -1.80
N ALA A 67 8.60 2.79 -2.48
CA ALA A 67 8.95 2.39 -3.85
C ALA A 67 8.80 3.54 -4.85
N ALA A 68 7.80 4.41 -4.64
CA ALA A 68 7.55 5.63 -5.40
C ALA A 68 8.41 6.82 -4.98
N GLU A 69 9.32 6.65 -4.01
CA GLU A 69 10.18 7.72 -3.46
C GLU A 69 9.38 8.96 -3.02
N SER A 70 8.18 8.74 -2.48
CA SER A 70 7.21 9.76 -2.06
C SER A 70 7.19 9.93 -0.53
N ASP A 71 6.77 11.11 -0.06
CA ASP A 71 6.63 11.36 1.39
C ASP A 71 5.54 10.45 2.00
N THR A 72 5.88 9.83 3.12
CA THR A 72 5.04 8.89 3.86
C THR A 72 4.14 9.57 4.89
N ARG A 73 4.42 10.84 5.25
CA ARG A 73 3.70 11.55 6.33
C ARG A 73 2.27 11.92 5.95
N GLY A 74 1.35 11.68 6.88
CA GLY A 74 -0.07 12.05 6.76
C GLY A 74 -0.86 11.29 5.69
N LYS A 75 -0.26 10.24 5.10
CA LYS A 75 -0.91 9.45 4.04
C LYS A 75 -1.88 8.39 4.59
N CYS A 76 -1.83 8.09 5.88
CA CYS A 76 -2.73 7.12 6.52
C CYS A 76 -4.16 7.63 6.75
N SER A 77 -4.46 8.90 6.48
CA SER A 77 -5.78 9.49 6.72
C SER A 77 -6.90 8.80 5.94
N THR A 78 -6.63 8.33 4.71
CA THR A 78 -7.61 7.53 3.95
C THR A 78 -7.90 6.18 4.61
N ILE A 79 -6.89 5.55 5.20
CA ILE A 79 -7.07 4.28 5.92
C ILE A 79 -7.97 4.49 7.13
N ALA A 80 -7.84 5.62 7.85
CA ALA A 80 -8.77 5.95 8.92
C ALA A 80 -10.22 6.05 8.43
N ARG A 81 -10.46 6.68 7.27
CA ARG A 81 -11.81 6.77 6.67
C ARG A 81 -12.35 5.40 6.27
N ILE A 82 -11.51 4.53 5.71
CA ILE A 82 -11.86 3.14 5.39
C ILE A 82 -12.30 2.38 6.66
N VAL A 83 -11.57 2.55 7.77
CA VAL A 83 -11.93 1.92 9.04
C VAL A 83 -13.26 2.45 9.56
N GLU A 84 -13.46 3.77 9.57
CA GLU A 84 -14.71 4.39 10.05
C GLU A 84 -15.95 3.92 9.30
N VAL A 85 -15.80 3.63 8.01
CA VAL A 85 -16.86 3.04 7.20
C VAL A 85 -16.96 1.53 7.42
N SER A 86 -15.86 0.82 7.60
CA SER A 86 -15.88 -0.65 7.67
C SER A 86 -16.49 -1.20 8.96
N PHE A 87 -16.51 -0.44 10.06
CA PHE A 87 -16.91 -0.95 11.38
C PHE A 87 -18.04 -0.14 12.04
N PRO A 88 -18.88 -0.78 12.87
CA PRO A 88 -19.87 -0.09 13.70
C PRO A 88 -19.23 0.88 14.69
N VAL A 89 -19.94 1.96 15.05
CA VAL A 89 -19.45 3.02 15.95
C VAL A 89 -18.97 2.46 17.30
N GLU A 90 -19.64 1.44 17.82
CA GLU A 90 -19.29 0.81 19.09
C GLU A 90 -17.89 0.19 19.04
N GLN A 91 -17.50 -0.44 17.91
CA GLN A 91 -16.17 -1.01 17.72
C GLN A 91 -15.11 0.09 17.54
N LEU A 92 -15.48 1.21 16.91
CA LEU A 92 -14.57 2.36 16.71
C LEU A 92 -14.16 3.01 18.04
N THR A 93 -15.02 2.97 19.08
CA THR A 93 -14.67 3.54 20.39
C THR A 93 -13.49 2.82 21.05
N LEU A 94 -13.37 1.51 20.85
CA LEU A 94 -12.29 0.67 21.40
C LEU A 94 -10.94 0.91 20.73
N VAL A 95 -10.95 1.51 19.53
CA VAL A 95 -9.75 1.78 18.71
C VAL A 95 -9.55 3.27 18.42
N ALA A 96 -10.28 4.14 19.13
CA ALA A 96 -10.35 5.58 18.85
C ALA A 96 -8.98 6.28 18.92
N GLU A 97 -8.11 5.84 19.83
CA GLU A 97 -6.76 6.40 19.97
C GLU A 97 -5.88 6.11 18.75
N GLU A 98 -5.88 4.86 18.26
CA GLU A 98 -5.12 4.51 17.04
C GLU A 98 -5.74 5.13 15.79
N LEU A 99 -7.07 5.23 15.72
CA LEU A 99 -7.75 5.98 14.65
C LEU A 99 -7.32 7.44 14.63
N LYS A 100 -7.18 8.09 15.79
CA LYS A 100 -6.68 9.46 15.89
C LYS A 100 -5.25 9.57 15.37
N LYS A 101 -4.39 8.58 15.66
CA LYS A 101 -3.02 8.55 15.13
C LYS A 101 -3.01 8.41 13.60
N LEU A 102 -3.83 7.53 13.02
CA LEU A 102 -3.92 7.38 11.56
C LEU A 102 -4.32 8.69 10.85
N LYS A 103 -5.08 9.56 11.52
CA LYS A 103 -5.47 10.88 11.03
C LYS A 103 -4.42 11.98 11.24
N ASP A 104 -3.35 11.70 11.99
CA ASP A 104 -2.30 12.67 12.29
C ASP A 104 -1.38 12.86 11.06
N ASN A 105 -1.30 14.10 10.57
CA ASN A 105 -0.51 14.46 9.41
C ASN A 105 1.02 14.37 9.64
N SER A 106 1.46 14.32 10.90
CA SER A 106 2.87 14.23 11.26
C SER A 106 3.38 12.79 11.37
N LEU A 107 2.46 11.82 11.51
CA LEU A 107 2.76 10.41 11.73
C LEU A 107 3.36 9.76 10.48
N LYS A 108 4.38 8.93 10.68
CA LYS A 108 4.84 7.97 9.66
C LYS A 108 4.22 6.58 9.92
N PRO A 109 3.94 5.79 8.86
CA PRO A 109 3.44 4.42 9.01
C PRO A 109 4.28 3.53 9.95
N SER A 110 5.60 3.75 9.99
CA SER A 110 6.55 3.03 10.85
C SER A 110 6.36 3.29 12.35
N ASP A 111 5.71 4.40 12.72
CA ASP A 111 5.56 4.84 14.11
C ASP A 111 4.30 4.23 14.76
N LEU A 112 3.50 3.51 13.97
CA LEU A 112 2.28 2.87 14.42
C LEU A 112 2.55 1.61 15.23
N ASN A 113 1.78 1.43 16.31
CA ASN A 113 1.88 0.22 17.11
C ASN A 113 1.18 -0.95 16.42
N ARG A 114 1.91 -1.67 15.56
CA ARG A 114 1.38 -2.78 14.74
C ARG A 114 0.83 -3.97 15.55
N THR A 115 1.07 -4.03 16.86
CA THR A 115 0.49 -5.06 17.74
C THR A 115 -0.89 -4.67 18.28
N TYR A 116 -1.35 -3.44 18.03
CA TYR A 116 -2.66 -2.98 18.46
C TYR A 116 -3.77 -3.67 17.67
N SER A 117 -4.89 -3.99 18.33
CA SER A 117 -5.98 -4.81 17.79
C SER A 117 -6.61 -4.23 16.52
N LEU A 118 -6.61 -2.91 16.33
CA LEU A 118 -7.04 -2.25 15.10
C LEU A 118 -6.40 -2.88 13.85
N TYR A 119 -5.09 -3.17 13.89
CA TYR A 119 -4.33 -3.59 12.71
C TYR A 119 -4.60 -5.04 12.29
N SER A 120 -5.21 -5.85 13.15
CA SER A 120 -5.67 -7.20 12.82
C SER A 120 -7.11 -7.24 12.30
N LEU A 121 -7.86 -6.13 12.36
CA LEU A 121 -9.26 -6.12 11.90
C LEU A 121 -9.33 -6.27 10.37
N PRO A 122 -10.15 -7.21 9.85
CA PRO A 122 -10.36 -7.37 8.41
C PRO A 122 -11.23 -6.23 7.86
N ILE A 123 -10.85 -5.70 6.71
CA ILE A 123 -11.58 -4.67 5.97
C ILE A 123 -12.52 -5.35 4.98
N ASN A 124 -13.76 -4.85 4.89
CA ASN A 124 -14.72 -5.28 3.87
C ASN A 124 -14.44 -4.55 2.56
N LEU A 125 -13.74 -5.22 1.64
CA LEU A 125 -13.33 -4.63 0.36
C LEU A 125 -14.52 -4.26 -0.52
N ARG A 126 -15.62 -5.01 -0.45
CA ARG A 126 -16.85 -4.70 -1.17
C ARG A 126 -17.37 -3.32 -0.78
N ARG A 127 -17.56 -3.09 0.51
CA ARG A 127 -18.03 -1.80 1.04
C ARG A 127 -17.07 -0.66 0.69
N VAL A 128 -15.77 -0.88 0.83
CA VAL A 128 -14.74 0.11 0.46
C VAL A 128 -14.84 0.52 -1.00
N THR A 129 -15.06 -0.44 -1.90
CA THR A 129 -15.19 -0.15 -3.34
C THR A 129 -16.55 0.45 -3.71
N GLU A 130 -17.64 0.03 -3.07
CA GLU A 130 -18.99 0.58 -3.32
C GLU A 130 -19.11 2.03 -2.86
N GLU A 131 -18.40 2.43 -1.80
CA GLU A 131 -18.37 3.80 -1.28
C GLU A 131 -17.28 4.70 -1.90
N ASP A 132 -16.58 4.24 -2.95
CA ASP A 132 -15.49 4.97 -3.62
C ASP A 132 -14.33 5.39 -2.68
N LEU A 133 -14.06 4.57 -1.66
CA LEU A 133 -12.99 4.78 -0.68
C LEU A 133 -11.75 3.92 -0.95
N GLY A 134 -11.71 3.23 -2.09
CA GLY A 134 -10.62 2.34 -2.47
C GLY A 134 -9.28 3.04 -2.71
N GLU A 135 -9.24 4.36 -2.86
CA GLU A 135 -8.01 5.09 -3.20
C GLU A 135 -7.14 5.38 -1.97
N LEU A 136 -6.11 4.55 -1.77
CA LEU A 136 -5.17 4.66 -0.64
C LEU A 136 -4.15 5.81 -0.82
N SER A 137 -3.83 6.18 -2.06
CA SER A 137 -2.93 7.30 -2.38
C SER A 137 -3.31 7.93 -3.70
N HIS A 138 -3.21 9.26 -3.80
CA HIS A 138 -3.56 10.08 -4.97
C HIS A 138 -2.32 10.69 -5.66
N TYR A 139 -2.50 11.06 -6.94
CA TYR A 139 -1.73 11.95 -7.85
C TYR A 139 -0.29 12.41 -7.46
N PRO A 140 0.70 12.37 -8.38
CA PRO A 140 0.61 12.05 -9.83
C PRO A 140 0.61 10.55 -10.16
N GLY A 141 0.82 9.69 -9.15
CA GLY A 141 0.59 8.26 -9.21
C GLY A 141 0.00 7.78 -7.89
N GLY A 142 -1.02 6.93 -7.97
CA GLY A 142 -1.78 6.42 -6.83
C GLY A 142 -1.85 4.91 -6.79
N ILE A 143 -2.39 4.41 -5.68
CA ILE A 143 -2.76 3.00 -5.52
C ILE A 143 -4.18 2.95 -5.00
N MET A 144 -5.00 2.16 -5.68
CA MET A 144 -6.40 1.97 -5.31
C MET A 144 -6.77 0.50 -5.26
N ILE A 145 -7.70 0.17 -4.37
CA ILE A 145 -8.35 -1.13 -4.33
C ILE A 145 -9.55 -1.07 -5.26
N THR A 146 -9.68 -2.03 -6.17
CA THR A 146 -10.78 -2.10 -7.12
C THR A 146 -11.24 -3.54 -7.32
N GLU A 147 -12.51 -3.71 -7.67
CA GLU A 147 -13.07 -5.01 -8.02
C GLU A 147 -12.55 -5.47 -9.39
N LEU A 148 -12.10 -6.72 -9.47
CA LEU A 148 -11.75 -7.38 -10.70
C LEU A 148 -12.99 -7.62 -11.54
N LYS A 149 -12.89 -7.19 -12.80
CA LYS A 149 -13.89 -7.49 -13.84
C LYS A 149 -13.36 -8.59 -14.75
N ASP A 150 -14.27 -9.46 -15.18
CA ASP A 150 -13.98 -10.48 -16.20
C ASP A 150 -13.87 -9.87 -17.61
N GLU A 151 -13.62 -10.70 -18.62
CA GLU A 151 -13.53 -10.29 -20.03
C GLU A 151 -14.83 -9.67 -20.57
N SER A 152 -15.97 -9.97 -19.92
CA SER A 152 -17.28 -9.40 -20.23
C SER A 152 -17.61 -8.14 -19.41
N TYR A 153 -16.62 -7.59 -18.69
CA TYR A 153 -16.73 -6.45 -17.79
C TYR A 153 -17.67 -6.66 -16.59
N LYS A 154 -17.95 -7.91 -16.20
CA LYS A 154 -18.78 -8.22 -15.03
C LYS A 154 -17.95 -8.34 -13.76
N PRO A 155 -18.48 -7.86 -12.61
CA PRO A 155 -17.93 -8.10 -11.27
C PRO A 155 -17.64 -9.58 -11.01
N THR A 156 -16.46 -9.89 -10.47
CA THR A 156 -16.06 -11.26 -10.12
C THR A 156 -16.18 -11.57 -8.62
N GLY A 157 -16.47 -10.56 -7.78
CA GLY A 157 -16.38 -10.68 -6.33
C GLY A 157 -14.94 -10.82 -5.80
N LYS A 158 -13.95 -10.55 -6.66
CA LYS A 158 -12.53 -10.54 -6.32
C LYS A 158 -11.98 -9.13 -6.46
N TYR A 159 -10.94 -8.81 -5.70
CA TYR A 159 -10.35 -7.47 -5.66
C TYR A 159 -8.88 -7.49 -6.06
N THR A 160 -8.40 -6.36 -6.56
CA THR A 160 -7.00 -6.16 -6.92
C THR A 160 -6.55 -4.77 -6.49
N LEU A 161 -5.24 -4.58 -6.42
CA LEU A 161 -4.67 -3.25 -6.38
C LEU A 161 -4.51 -2.77 -7.83
N LEU A 162 -4.91 -1.55 -8.10
CA LEU A 162 -4.71 -0.85 -9.37
C LEU A 162 -3.72 0.28 -9.11
N LEU A 163 -2.59 0.26 -9.82
CA LEU A 163 -1.64 1.36 -9.82
C LEU A 163 -2.12 2.40 -10.83
N THR A 164 -2.60 3.54 -10.35
CA THR A 164 -3.00 4.63 -11.23
C THR A 164 -1.78 5.49 -11.50
N ASN A 165 -1.38 5.65 -12.77
CA ASN A 165 -0.30 6.56 -13.12
C ASN A 165 -0.71 7.40 -14.31
N ARG A 166 -1.24 8.60 -14.05
CA ARG A 166 -1.68 9.52 -15.11
C ARG A 166 -0.53 10.34 -15.70
N GLN A 167 0.68 10.30 -15.14
CA GLN A 167 1.76 11.21 -15.55
C GLN A 167 3.12 10.58 -15.86
N GLN A 168 3.23 9.27 -16.01
CA GLN A 168 4.54 8.68 -16.30
C GLN A 168 4.46 7.64 -17.41
N ALA A 169 4.50 8.14 -18.64
CA ALA A 169 4.65 7.34 -19.85
C ALA A 169 5.99 6.57 -19.92
N ASP A 170 6.98 6.90 -19.07
CA ASP A 170 8.26 6.18 -18.93
C ASP A 170 8.79 6.26 -17.49
N ASN A 171 8.45 5.34 -16.58
CA ASN A 171 9.03 5.38 -15.23
C ASN A 171 9.53 4.04 -14.73
N GLU A 172 10.84 3.98 -14.55
CA GLU A 172 11.56 3.02 -13.73
C GLU A 172 10.87 2.74 -12.38
N ASN A 173 10.21 3.74 -11.79
CA ASN A 173 9.44 3.60 -10.56
C ASN A 173 8.20 2.69 -10.71
N LEU A 174 7.46 2.78 -11.81
CA LEU A 174 6.31 1.89 -12.04
C LEU A 174 6.77 0.44 -12.20
N THR A 175 7.84 0.22 -12.96
CA THR A 175 8.46 -1.11 -13.09
C THR A 175 8.92 -1.63 -11.72
N ARG A 176 9.56 -0.78 -10.92
CA ARG A 176 10.00 -1.12 -9.55
C ARG A 176 8.83 -1.47 -8.64
N ILE A 177 7.76 -0.68 -8.66
CA ILE A 177 6.54 -0.92 -7.87
C ILE A 177 5.90 -2.25 -8.31
N LYS A 178 5.71 -2.48 -9.61
CA LYS A 178 5.15 -3.75 -10.11
C LYS A 178 6.01 -4.95 -9.71
N GLN A 179 7.33 -4.83 -9.80
CA GLN A 179 8.25 -5.89 -9.40
C GLN A 179 8.16 -6.17 -7.89
N ILE A 180 8.26 -5.14 -7.03
CA ILE A 180 8.25 -5.34 -5.58
C ILE A 180 6.89 -5.89 -5.10
N PHE A 181 5.78 -5.42 -5.69
CA PHE A 181 4.45 -5.93 -5.37
C PHE A 181 4.22 -7.37 -5.89
N GLY A 182 4.78 -7.70 -7.05
CA GLY A 182 4.77 -9.07 -7.57
C GLY A 182 5.56 -10.04 -6.68
N GLU A 183 6.66 -9.59 -6.09
CA GLU A 183 7.48 -10.40 -5.17
C GLU A 183 6.85 -10.61 -3.79
N VAL A 184 6.04 -9.68 -3.29
CA VAL A 184 5.23 -9.91 -2.07
C VAL A 184 3.99 -10.77 -2.34
N GLY A 185 3.61 -10.99 -3.60
CA GLY A 185 2.48 -11.86 -3.97
C GLY A 185 1.11 -11.17 -4.03
N LEU A 186 1.06 -9.83 -3.98
CA LEU A 186 -0.18 -9.08 -4.11
C LEU A 186 -0.67 -9.04 -5.57
N PRO A 187 -1.99 -9.15 -5.84
CA PRO A 187 -2.53 -8.93 -7.17
C PRO A 187 -2.51 -7.44 -7.50
N VAL A 188 -1.70 -7.06 -8.50
CA VAL A 188 -1.54 -5.67 -8.95
C VAL A 188 -1.75 -5.56 -10.45
N LYS A 189 -2.54 -4.56 -10.87
CA LYS A 189 -2.75 -4.17 -12.28
C LYS A 189 -2.06 -2.84 -12.58
#